data_AF-A0A3D3PQ97-F1
#
_entry.id   AF-A0A3D3PQ97-F1
#
_cell.length_a   1.000
_cell.length_b   1.000
_cell.length_c   1.000
_cell.angle_alpha   90.00
_cell.angle_beta   90.00
_cell.angle_gamma   90.00
#
_symmetry.space_group_name_H-M   'P 1'
#
loop_
_entity.id
_entity.type
_entity.pdbx_description
1 polymer ?
#
loop_
_entity_poly.entity_id
_entity_poly.type
_entity_poly.pdbx_seq_one_letter_code
_entity_poly.pdbx_strand_id
1 'polypeptide(L)'
;MIPIPGLHLTADASGRTVFGVSARGHTLTKPTLDESRSRPVQPAYYGLTQAQVDYFTVLNETLDDAIQAALDAGCQTIQGALGIETGDVAENHFSAIEQREPLRAAFARYIILEIDMDATAG
;
A
#
# COMPACT_ATOMS: atom_id res chain seq x y z
N MET A 1 2.18 -18.20 0.58
CA MET A 1 1.51 -16.96 0.14
C MET A 1 0.02 -17.20 -0.11
N ILE A 2 -0.86 -16.24 0.18
CA ILE A 2 -2.29 -16.30 -0.21
C ILE A 2 -2.45 -15.59 -1.57
N PRO A 3 -2.69 -16.30 -2.68
CA PRO A 3 -2.83 -15.66 -3.99
C PRO A 3 -4.09 -14.80 -4.03
N ILE A 4 -3.97 -13.56 -4.51
CA ILE A 4 -5.09 -12.64 -4.75
C ILE A 4 -5.25 -12.48 -6.27
N PRO A 5 -6.27 -13.11 -6.89
CA PRO A 5 -6.50 -12.99 -8.33
C PRO A 5 -6.73 -11.53 -8.73
N GLY A 6 -6.04 -11.09 -9.79
CA GLY A 6 -6.22 -9.73 -10.31
C GLY A 6 -5.64 -8.62 -9.41
N LEU A 7 -4.74 -8.95 -8.48
CA LEU A 7 -3.94 -7.97 -7.76
C LEU A 7 -3.11 -7.12 -8.74
N HIS A 8 -3.13 -5.82 -8.57
CA HIS A 8 -2.38 -4.85 -9.38
C HIS A 8 -2.14 -3.57 -8.59
N LEU A 9 -1.24 -2.72 -9.08
CA LEU A 9 -1.09 -1.35 -8.56
C LEU A 9 -2.12 -0.42 -9.19
N THR A 10 -2.68 0.47 -8.39
CA THR A 10 -3.62 1.50 -8.82
C THR A 10 -3.46 2.76 -7.97
N ALA A 11 -4.14 3.84 -8.35
CA ALA A 11 -4.24 5.06 -7.55
C ALA A 11 -5.58 5.09 -6.80
N ASP A 12 -5.55 5.48 -5.52
CA ASP A 12 -6.77 5.77 -4.77
C ASP A 12 -7.36 7.13 -5.15
N ALA A 13 -8.47 7.52 -4.50
CA ALA A 13 -9.13 8.81 -4.79
C ALA A 13 -8.27 10.04 -4.45
N SER A 14 -7.22 9.88 -3.65
CA SER A 14 -6.24 10.92 -3.33
C SER A 14 -5.02 10.90 -4.24
N GLY A 15 -4.95 9.98 -5.22
CA GLY A 15 -3.81 9.83 -6.11
C GLY A 15 -2.66 9.00 -5.54
N ARG A 16 -2.84 8.37 -4.36
CA ARG A 16 -1.80 7.55 -3.74
C ARG A 16 -1.73 6.18 -4.39
N THR A 17 -0.51 5.68 -4.66
CA THR A 17 -0.35 4.30 -5.11
C THR A 17 -0.76 3.31 -4.01
N VAL A 18 -1.72 2.46 -4.33
CA VAL A 18 -2.25 1.41 -3.44
C VAL A 18 -2.34 0.10 -4.21
N PHE A 19 -2.48 -1.00 -3.48
CA PHE A 19 -2.89 -2.25 -4.12
C PHE A 19 -4.37 -2.18 -4.47
N GLY A 20 -4.71 -2.69 -5.64
CA GLY A 20 -6.07 -2.88 -6.12
C GLY A 20 -6.30 -4.32 -6.54
N VAL A 21 -7.55 -4.78 -6.47
CA VAL A 21 -7.97 -6.08 -6.96
C VAL A 21 -8.98 -5.90 -8.08
N SER A 22 -8.72 -6.52 -9.23
CA SER A 22 -9.66 -6.56 -10.35
C SER A 22 -10.67 -7.68 -10.13
N ALA A 23 -11.92 -7.33 -9.81
CA ALA A 23 -13.01 -8.29 -9.66
C ALA A 23 -14.27 -7.76 -10.32
N ARG A 24 -14.96 -8.63 -11.07
CA ARG A 24 -16.23 -8.30 -11.76
C ARG A 24 -16.17 -7.06 -12.66
N GLY A 25 -15.01 -6.78 -13.26
CA GLY A 25 -14.80 -5.61 -14.13
C GLY A 25 -14.52 -4.29 -13.37
N HIS A 26 -14.36 -4.34 -12.05
CA HIS A 26 -14.06 -3.18 -11.21
C HIS A 26 -12.70 -3.31 -10.53
N THR A 27 -12.00 -2.19 -10.38
CA THR A 27 -10.81 -2.09 -9.52
C THR A 27 -11.24 -1.73 -8.10
N LEU A 28 -11.03 -2.67 -7.18
CA LEU A 28 -11.39 -2.54 -5.78
C LEU A 28 -10.15 -2.19 -4.95
N THR A 29 -10.22 -1.09 -4.21
CA THR A 29 -9.24 -0.75 -3.16
C THR A 29 -9.74 -1.07 -1.76
N LYS A 30 -11.02 -1.47 -1.63
CA LYS A 30 -11.68 -1.91 -0.40
C LYS A 30 -12.68 -3.03 -0.72
N PRO A 31 -12.24 -4.30 -0.80
CA PRO A 31 -13.09 -5.43 -1.21
C PRO A 31 -14.14 -5.87 -0.16
N THR A 32 -14.40 -5.02 0.85
CA THR A 32 -15.47 -5.14 1.84
C THR A 32 -16.64 -4.19 1.58
N LEU A 33 -16.57 -3.38 0.52
CA LEU A 33 -17.61 -2.45 0.09
C LEU A 33 -18.06 -2.73 -1.34
N ASP A 34 -19.30 -2.36 -1.67
CA ASP A 34 -19.84 -2.38 -3.04
C ASP A 34 -19.04 -1.47 -4.00
N GLU A 35 -19.35 -1.53 -5.30
CA GLU A 35 -18.61 -0.84 -6.35
C GLU A 35 -18.65 0.68 -6.17
N SER A 36 -19.74 1.21 -5.60
CA SER A 36 -19.91 2.61 -5.21
C SER A 36 -19.26 2.97 -3.86
N ARG A 37 -18.58 2.02 -3.20
CA ARG A 37 -17.90 2.19 -1.90
C ARG A 37 -18.82 2.72 -0.79
N SER A 38 -20.09 2.37 -0.88
CA SER A 38 -21.19 2.94 -0.10
C SER A 38 -21.86 1.94 0.84
N ARG A 39 -21.79 0.64 0.52
CA ARG A 39 -22.45 -0.41 1.30
C ARG A 39 -21.49 -1.55 1.61
N PRO A 40 -21.50 -2.09 2.84
CA PRO A 40 -20.76 -3.29 3.16
C PRO A 40 -21.21 -4.49 2.31
N VAL A 41 -20.26 -5.24 1.80
CA VAL A 41 -20.49 -6.52 1.11
C VAL A 41 -19.56 -7.58 1.67
N GLN A 42 -20.01 -8.83 1.63
CA GLN A 42 -19.17 -9.97 1.99
C GLN A 42 -18.11 -10.20 0.89
N PRO A 43 -16.88 -10.64 1.22
CA PRO A 43 -15.83 -10.92 0.23
C PRO A 43 -16.28 -11.81 -0.94
N ALA A 44 -17.17 -12.77 -0.65
CA ALA A 44 -17.74 -13.69 -1.63
C ALA A 44 -18.50 -12.99 -2.77
N TYR A 45 -19.00 -11.77 -2.54
CA TYR A 45 -19.64 -10.94 -3.58
C TYR A 45 -18.71 -10.66 -4.78
N TYR A 46 -17.40 -10.63 -4.53
CA TYR A 46 -16.35 -10.43 -5.53
C TYR A 46 -15.59 -11.72 -5.87
N GLY A 47 -16.02 -12.88 -5.36
CA GLY A 47 -15.30 -14.14 -5.53
C GLY A 47 -14.01 -14.23 -4.71
N LEU A 48 -13.89 -13.41 -3.64
CA LEU A 48 -12.77 -13.44 -2.71
C LEU A 48 -13.13 -14.19 -1.44
N THR A 49 -12.14 -14.84 -0.83
CA THR A 49 -12.22 -15.39 0.52
C THR A 49 -11.92 -14.30 1.56
N GLN A 50 -12.35 -14.51 2.81
CA GLN A 50 -11.98 -13.60 3.90
C GLN A 50 -10.45 -13.49 4.05
N ALA A 51 -9.74 -14.61 3.99
CA ALA A 51 -8.29 -14.64 4.09
C ALA A 51 -7.57 -13.83 2.98
N GLN A 52 -8.13 -13.79 1.76
CA GLN A 52 -7.61 -12.93 0.69
C GLN A 52 -7.85 -11.44 0.96
N VAL A 53 -9.01 -11.08 1.52
CA VAL A 53 -9.32 -9.70 1.90
C VAL A 53 -8.44 -9.24 3.06
N ASP A 54 -8.22 -10.11 4.04
CA ASP A 54 -7.33 -9.82 5.17
C ASP A 54 -5.89 -9.63 4.67
N TYR A 55 -5.40 -10.53 3.81
CA TYR A 55 -4.07 -10.40 3.21
C TYR A 55 -3.94 -9.13 2.35
N PHE A 56 -4.95 -8.78 1.56
CA PHE A 56 -4.99 -7.53 0.80
C PHE A 56 -4.91 -6.28 1.70
N THR A 57 -5.58 -6.32 2.85
CA THR A 57 -5.55 -5.23 3.84
C THR A 57 -4.15 -5.10 4.42
N VAL A 58 -3.57 -6.22 4.85
CA VAL A 58 -2.20 -6.29 5.36
C VAL A 58 -1.18 -5.77 4.33
N LEU A 59 -1.35 -6.04 3.03
CA LEU A 59 -0.44 -5.53 2.00
C LEU A 59 -0.42 -3.99 1.93
N ASN A 60 -1.58 -3.35 2.02
CA ASN A 60 -1.64 -1.88 2.02
C ASN A 60 -1.10 -1.30 3.33
N GLU A 61 -1.41 -1.90 4.48
CA GLU A 61 -0.84 -1.48 5.77
C GLU A 61 0.68 -1.63 5.80
N THR A 62 1.20 -2.75 5.29
CA THR A 62 2.65 -3.00 5.18
C THR A 62 3.34 -1.96 4.30
N LEU A 63 2.71 -1.55 3.20
CA LEU A 63 3.24 -0.48 2.35
C LEU A 63 3.31 0.85 3.11
N ASP A 64 2.26 1.21 3.84
CA ASP A 64 2.20 2.42 4.65
C ASP A 64 3.31 2.43 5.73
N ASP A 65 3.45 1.31 6.46
CA ASP A 65 4.46 1.13 7.49
C ASP A 65 5.88 1.17 6.92
N ALA A 66 6.12 0.53 5.78
CA ALA A 66 7.43 0.51 5.15
C ALA A 66 7.88 1.91 4.69
N ILE A 67 6.95 2.72 4.17
CA ILE A 67 7.22 4.12 3.80
C ILE A 67 7.59 4.92 5.05
N GLN A 68 6.82 4.76 6.14
CA GLN A 68 7.07 5.49 7.38
C GLN A 68 8.45 5.11 7.95
N ALA A 69 8.77 3.82 8.01
CA ALA A 69 10.08 3.35 8.48
C ALA A 69 11.24 3.88 7.63
N ALA A 70 11.09 3.93 6.31
CA ALA A 70 12.11 4.47 5.41
C ALA A 70 12.32 5.98 5.61
N LEU A 71 11.24 6.74 5.79
CA LEU A 71 11.31 8.17 6.08
C LEU A 71 11.97 8.43 7.44
N ASP A 72 11.59 7.68 8.48
CA ASP A 72 12.15 7.83 9.81
C ASP A 72 13.65 7.55 9.82
N ALA A 73 14.09 6.45 9.20
CA ALA A 73 15.51 6.11 9.09
C ALA A 73 16.31 7.16 8.31
N GLY A 74 15.75 7.65 7.19
CA GLY A 74 16.38 8.70 6.38
C GLY A 74 16.50 10.02 7.13
N CYS A 75 15.43 10.45 7.80
CA CYS A 75 15.40 11.70 8.57
C CYS A 75 16.36 11.66 9.75
N GLN A 76 16.37 10.57 10.52
CA GLN A 76 17.28 10.39 11.66
C GLN A 76 18.75 10.45 11.23
N THR A 77 19.08 9.82 10.09
CA THR A 77 20.45 9.84 9.54
C THR A 77 20.89 11.28 9.20
N ILE A 78 20.03 12.05 8.53
CA ILE A 78 20.32 13.43 8.13
C ILE A 78 20.41 14.33 9.37
N GLN A 79 19.46 14.22 10.29
CA GLN A 79 19.42 15.00 11.53
C GLN A 79 20.66 14.76 12.38
N GLY A 80 21.06 13.49 12.55
CA GLY A 80 22.29 13.12 13.25
C GLY A 80 23.54 13.74 12.62
N ALA A 81 23.63 13.75 11.29
CA ALA A 81 24.75 14.38 10.57
C ALA A 81 24.77 15.91 10.71
N LEU A 82 23.61 16.55 10.86
CA LEU A 82 23.47 18.00 11.01
C LEU A 82 23.46 18.48 12.47
N GLY A 83 23.50 17.56 13.45
CA GLY A 83 23.38 17.90 14.87
C GLY A 83 21.99 18.42 15.26
N ILE A 84 20.95 17.99 14.54
CA ILE A 84 19.55 18.36 14.81
C ILE A 84 18.94 17.28 15.72
N GLU A 85 18.32 17.69 16.83
CA GLU A 85 17.72 16.78 17.81
C GLU A 85 16.19 16.65 17.69
N THR A 86 15.53 17.52 16.92
CA THR A 86 14.07 17.52 16.77
C THR A 86 13.60 17.16 15.36
N GLY A 87 12.42 16.54 15.27
CA GLY A 87 11.83 16.00 14.04
C GLY A 87 10.85 16.94 13.33
N ASP A 88 10.61 18.14 13.85
CA ASP A 88 9.46 18.98 13.49
C ASP A 88 9.41 19.39 12.01
N VAL A 89 10.58 19.52 11.38
CA VAL A 89 10.70 19.85 9.95
C VAL A 89 10.39 18.65 9.07
N ALA A 90 10.77 17.45 9.50
CA ALA A 90 10.59 16.23 8.73
C ALA A 90 9.10 15.89 8.57
N GLU A 91 8.33 15.98 9.66
CA GLU A 91 6.89 15.73 9.63
C GLU A 91 6.18 16.67 8.65
N ASN A 92 6.47 17.97 8.73
CA ASN A 92 5.88 18.96 7.83
C ASN A 92 6.31 18.75 6.37
N HIS A 93 7.58 18.47 6.13
CA HIS A 93 8.13 18.32 4.77
C HIS A 93 7.59 17.09 4.04
N PHE A 94 7.44 15.96 4.74
CA PHE A 94 6.95 14.71 4.16
C PHE A 94 5.45 14.48 4.40
N SER A 95 4.70 15.49 4.86
CA SER A 95 3.26 15.34 5.11
C SER A 95 2.42 15.24 3.83
N ALA A 96 2.85 15.87 2.74
CA ALA A 96 2.08 15.90 1.50
C ALA A 96 2.34 14.67 0.62
N ILE A 97 1.34 14.34 -0.19
CA ILE A 97 1.36 13.15 -1.06
C ILE A 97 2.50 13.26 -2.06
N GLU A 98 2.78 14.47 -2.58
CA GLU A 98 3.79 14.71 -3.60
C GLU A 98 5.20 14.31 -3.14
N GLN A 99 5.51 14.44 -1.85
CA GLN A 99 6.82 14.04 -1.32
C GLN A 99 6.89 12.55 -0.99
N ARG A 100 5.76 11.92 -0.63
CA ARG A 100 5.70 10.50 -0.23
C ARG A 100 5.50 9.55 -1.41
N GLU A 101 4.81 10.00 -2.46
CA GLU A 101 4.36 9.16 -3.55
C GLU A 101 5.50 8.48 -4.34
N PRO A 102 6.63 9.16 -4.65
CA PRO A 102 7.73 8.49 -5.35
C PRO A 102 8.29 7.28 -4.57
N LEU A 103 8.42 7.43 -3.24
CA LEU A 103 8.88 6.36 -2.36
C LEU A 103 7.84 5.24 -2.26
N ARG A 104 6.57 5.61 -2.09
CA ARG A 104 5.42 4.68 -2.09
C ARG A 104 5.38 3.85 -3.37
N ALA A 105 5.46 4.48 -4.53
CA ALA A 105 5.42 3.79 -5.82
C ALA A 105 6.61 2.83 -5.99
N ALA A 106 7.80 3.18 -5.51
CA ALA A 106 8.96 2.31 -5.53
C ALA A 106 8.74 1.05 -4.67
N PHE A 107 8.25 1.23 -3.44
CA PHE A 107 8.04 0.12 -2.51
C PHE A 107 6.87 -0.77 -2.94
N ALA A 108 5.79 -0.19 -3.47
CA ALA A 108 4.66 -0.94 -4.01
C ALA A 108 5.08 -1.83 -5.19
N ARG A 109 5.95 -1.32 -6.09
CA ARG A 109 6.53 -2.11 -7.19
C ARG A 109 7.42 -3.23 -6.67
N TYR A 110 8.24 -2.96 -5.66
CA TYR A 110 9.07 -3.98 -5.03
C TYR A 110 8.24 -5.12 -4.42
N ILE A 111 7.16 -4.80 -3.71
CA ILE A 111 6.24 -5.81 -3.14
C ILE A 111 5.62 -6.68 -4.23
N ILE A 112 5.17 -6.10 -5.35
CA ILE A 112 4.66 -6.90 -6.49
C ILE A 112 5.74 -7.83 -7.04
N LEU A 113 6.97 -7.35 -7.20
CA LEU A 113 8.08 -8.18 -7.68
C LEU A 113 8.36 -9.36 -6.74
N GLU A 114 8.37 -9.13 -5.43
CA GLU A 114 8.54 -10.21 -4.43
C GLU A 114 7.40 -11.24 -4.50
N ILE A 115 6.16 -10.78 -4.65
CA ILE A 115 4.99 -11.64 -4.83
C ILE A 115 5.11 -12.47 -6.11
N ASP A 116 5.48 -11.85 -7.22
CA ASP A 116 5.60 -12.54 -8.51
C ASP A 116 6.75 -13.56 -8.50
N MET A 117 7.89 -13.23 -7.88
CA MET A 117 9.03 -14.15 -7.77
C MET A 117 8.69 -15.36 -6.91
N ASP A 118 8.10 -15.18 -5.73
CA ASP A 118 7.71 -16.29 -4.85
C ASP A 118 6.62 -17.17 -5.50
N ALA A 119 5.71 -16.59 -6.29
CA ALA A 119 4.73 -17.35 -7.07
C ALA A 119 5.35 -18.22 -8.18
N THR A 120 6.52 -17.86 -8.71
CA THR A 120 7.25 -18.66 -9.73
C THR A 120 8.21 -19.69 -9.15
N ALA A 121 8.52 -19.60 -7.85
CA ALA A 121 9.47 -20.48 -7.16
C ALA A 121 8.83 -21.72 -6.52
N GLY A 122 7.50 -21.76 -6.42
CA GLY A 122 6.71 -22.90 -5.91
C GLY A 122 6.07 -23.74 -7.02
#